data_AF-A0A5C3PK11-F1
#
_entry.id   AF-A0A5C3PK11-F1
#
_cell.length_a   1.000
_cell.length_b   1.000
_cell.length_c   1.000
_cell.angle_alpha   90.00
_cell.angle_beta   90.00
_cell.angle_gamma   90.00
#
_symmetry.space_group_name_H-M   'P 1'
#
loop_
_entity.id
_entity.type
_entity.pdbx_description
1 polymer ?
#
loop_
_entity_poly.entity_id
_entity_poly.type
_entity_poly.pdbx_seq_one_letter_code
_entity_poly.pdbx_strand_id
1 'polypeptide(L)'
;MKFSVIIALALVNIAAATYVPRAPAGTQFITGPCGSDADCASGCCGFTSGKCAGAIVAQERDGGCGFGDATPNDNAARVLRGQAPAAPAAPAAPATGSTPAKSSGSGKPPGTQFITGPCGSDADCASGCCGFNSGKCAGAIIAQERDGGCGFGNTSPNDDAARKLRGQA
;
A
#
# COMPACT_ATOMS: atom_id res chain seq x y z
N MET A 1 -15.98 17.19 49.62
CA MET A 1 -16.72 16.01 49.13
C MET A 1 -17.43 16.28 47.80
N LYS A 2 -18.41 17.20 47.72
CA LYS A 2 -19.17 17.47 46.47
C LYS A 2 -18.38 18.11 45.32
N PHE A 3 -17.43 19.02 45.61
CA PHE A 3 -16.57 19.63 44.59
C PHE A 3 -15.53 18.66 43.99
N SER A 4 -15.05 17.68 44.76
CA SER A 4 -14.06 16.70 44.30
C SER A 4 -14.63 15.72 43.26
N VAL A 5 -15.94 15.42 43.34
CA VAL A 5 -16.63 14.53 42.39
C VAL A 5 -16.85 15.23 41.04
N ILE A 6 -17.10 16.54 41.04
CA ILE A 6 -17.31 17.32 39.81
C ILE A 6 -16.00 17.46 39.02
N ILE A 7 -14.87 17.65 39.69
CA ILE A 7 -13.54 17.70 39.06
C ILE A 7 -13.17 16.34 38.45
N ALA A 8 -13.49 15.23 39.13
CA ALA A 8 -13.24 13.89 38.61
C ALA A 8 -14.05 13.59 37.33
N LEU A 9 -15.33 13.98 37.27
CA LEU A 9 -16.15 13.80 36.06
C LEU A 9 -15.71 14.69 34.89
N ALA A 10 -15.19 15.89 35.17
CA ALA A 10 -14.67 16.78 34.13
C ALA A 10 -13.38 16.25 33.48
N LEU A 11 -12.49 15.62 34.26
CA LEU A 11 -11.23 15.05 33.75
C LEU A 11 -11.45 13.79 32.89
N VAL A 12 -12.47 12.97 33.21
CA VAL A 12 -12.81 11.77 32.42
C VAL A 12 -13.36 12.16 31.03
N ASN A 13 -14.10 13.26 30.91
CA ASN A 13 -14.63 13.74 29.63
C ASN A 13 -13.54 14.33 28.71
N ILE A 14 -12.48 14.94 29.26
CA ILE A 14 -11.37 15.47 28.45
C ILE A 14 -10.50 14.34 27.89
N ALA A 15 -10.34 13.23 28.62
CA ALA A 15 -9.58 12.07 28.16
C ALA A 15 -10.28 11.29 27.02
N ALA A 16 -11.61 11.33 26.94
CA ALA A 16 -12.36 10.69 25.86
C ALA A 16 -12.35 11.51 24.54
N ALA A 17 -12.16 12.82 24.60
CA ALA A 17 -12.15 13.70 23.43
C ALA A 17 -10.84 13.62 22.59
N THR A 18 -9.76 13.06 23.15
CA THR A 18 -8.48 12.88 22.45
C THR A 18 -8.28 11.46 21.91
N TYR A 19 -9.18 10.53 22.24
CA TYR A 19 -9.17 9.20 21.65
C TYR A 19 -9.79 9.25 20.25
N VAL A 20 -8.99 9.64 19.26
CA VAL A 20 -9.34 9.40 17.86
C VAL A 20 -9.29 7.88 17.68
N PRO A 21 -10.42 7.20 17.42
CA PRO A 21 -10.39 5.76 17.17
C PRO A 21 -9.45 5.50 15.99
N ARG A 22 -8.36 4.78 16.26
CA ARG A 22 -7.47 4.31 15.20
C ARG A 22 -8.29 3.39 14.31
N ALA A 23 -8.38 3.72 13.03
CA ALA A 23 -8.98 2.81 12.06
C ALA A 23 -8.21 1.46 12.12
N PRO A 24 -8.85 0.33 11.79
CA PRO A 24 -8.18 -0.96 11.78
C PRO A 24 -6.88 -0.92 10.96
N ALA A 25 -5.89 -1.72 11.35
CA ALA A 25 -4.59 -1.76 10.68
C ALA A 25 -4.74 -1.86 9.14
N GLY A 26 -3.96 -1.06 8.42
CA GLY A 26 -3.94 -1.01 6.97
C GLY A 26 -5.09 -0.21 6.34
N THR A 27 -5.84 0.58 7.12
CA THR A 27 -6.96 1.38 6.59
C THR A 27 -6.78 2.89 6.75
N GLN A 28 -5.76 3.36 7.46
CA GLN A 28 -5.54 4.80 7.61
C GLN A 28 -5.15 5.43 6.28
N PHE A 29 -5.85 6.51 5.94
CA PHE A 29 -5.60 7.31 4.75
C PHE A 29 -4.38 8.20 4.90
N ILE A 30 -3.85 8.67 3.77
CA ILE A 30 -2.77 9.67 3.72
C ILE A 30 -3.14 10.88 4.59
N THR A 31 -2.17 11.42 5.33
CA THR A 31 -2.26 12.44 6.38
C THR A 31 -2.93 12.02 7.70
N GLY A 32 -3.53 10.83 7.76
CA GLY A 32 -4.07 10.26 8.99
C GLY A 32 -2.98 9.94 10.02
N PRO A 33 -3.26 9.97 11.34
CA PRO A 33 -2.30 9.59 12.36
C PRO A 33 -1.96 8.10 12.28
N CYS A 34 -0.70 7.78 12.54
CA CYS A 34 -0.20 6.41 12.60
C CYS A 34 0.92 6.29 13.64
N GLY A 35 1.25 5.05 13.96
CA GLY A 35 2.24 4.68 14.99
C GLY A 35 3.11 3.52 14.55
N SER A 36 2.77 2.92 13.42
CA SER A 36 3.62 2.04 12.65
C SER A 36 3.14 2.07 11.20
N ASP A 37 3.98 1.58 10.30
CA ASP A 37 3.67 1.42 8.87
C ASP A 37 2.40 0.58 8.63
N ALA A 38 2.11 -0.38 9.51
CA ALA A 38 0.97 -1.26 9.42
C ALA A 38 -0.38 -0.55 9.65
N ASP A 39 -0.40 0.65 10.24
CA ASP A 39 -1.64 1.42 10.41
C ASP A 39 -2.16 1.97 9.07
N CYS A 40 -1.23 2.27 8.15
CA CYS A 40 -1.50 3.01 6.93
C CYS A 40 -1.88 2.11 5.76
N ALA A 41 -2.91 2.49 5.00
CA ALA A 41 -3.25 1.83 3.75
C ALA A 41 -2.11 1.91 2.71
N SER A 42 -1.30 2.97 2.80
CA SER A 42 -0.07 3.13 1.99
C SER A 42 1.11 2.29 2.47
N GLY A 43 0.99 1.62 3.63
CA GLY A 43 2.07 0.88 4.26
C GLY A 43 3.22 1.76 4.76
N CYS A 44 3.04 3.08 4.86
CA CYS A 44 4.09 4.00 5.27
C CYS A 44 3.56 5.02 6.28
N CYS A 45 4.08 4.95 7.49
CA CYS A 45 3.94 5.95 8.52
C CYS A 45 5.19 6.82 8.55
N GLY A 46 5.06 8.09 8.17
CA GLY A 46 6.19 9.01 8.01
C GLY A 46 7.05 9.08 9.28
N PHE A 47 8.34 8.79 9.14
CA PHE A 47 9.27 8.56 10.24
C PHE A 47 9.32 9.74 11.23
N THR A 48 9.28 10.97 10.71
CA THR A 48 9.32 12.19 11.53
C THR A 48 7.92 12.72 11.86
N SER A 49 6.94 12.52 10.97
CA SER A 49 5.63 13.17 11.08
C SER A 49 4.59 12.36 11.85
N GLY A 50 4.74 11.04 11.96
CA GLY A 50 3.74 10.16 12.58
C GLY A 50 2.39 10.19 11.84
N LYS A 51 2.43 10.53 10.54
CA LYS A 51 1.28 10.57 9.63
C LYS A 51 1.47 9.61 8.49
N CYS A 52 0.37 8.99 8.04
CA CYS A 52 0.41 8.14 6.87
C CYS A 52 0.78 8.97 5.63
N ALA A 53 1.74 8.48 4.85
CA ALA A 53 2.24 9.20 3.69
C ALA A 53 2.37 8.26 2.49
N GLY A 54 2.43 8.84 1.29
CA GLY A 54 2.80 8.07 0.10
C GLY A 54 4.25 7.65 0.24
N ALA A 55 4.56 6.37 0.02
CA ALA A 55 5.85 5.85 0.46
C ALA A 55 7.07 6.49 -0.22
N ILE A 56 6.94 7.00 -1.45
CA ILE A 56 7.99 7.79 -2.13
C ILE A 56 8.11 9.19 -1.53
N VAL A 57 6.98 9.88 -1.37
CA VAL A 57 6.92 11.24 -0.80
C VAL A 57 7.48 11.26 0.63
N ALA A 58 7.24 10.20 1.40
CA ALA A 58 7.77 10.07 2.76
C ALA A 58 9.30 9.99 2.79
N GLN A 59 9.95 9.40 1.77
CA GLN A 59 11.41 9.39 1.66
C GLN A 59 11.97 10.80 1.45
N GLU A 60 11.23 11.63 0.71
CA GLU A 60 11.66 12.97 0.33
C GLU A 60 11.37 14.02 1.43
N ARG A 61 10.26 13.85 2.17
CA ARG A 61 9.77 14.88 3.11
C ARG A 61 9.69 14.47 4.57
N ASP A 62 9.51 13.18 4.87
CA ASP A 62 9.29 12.70 6.23
C ASP A 62 10.51 11.97 6.82
N GLY A 63 11.59 11.87 6.03
CA GLY A 63 12.82 11.15 6.40
C GLY A 63 12.72 9.63 6.23
N GLY A 64 11.67 9.13 5.58
CA GLY A 64 11.39 7.70 5.38
C GLY A 64 10.09 7.24 6.07
N CYS A 65 9.84 5.94 6.04
CA CYS A 65 8.75 5.27 6.76
C CYS A 65 9.26 4.69 8.09
N GLY A 66 8.39 4.16 8.94
CA GLY A 66 8.78 3.54 10.21
C GLY A 66 8.72 4.46 11.43
N PHE A 67 7.68 5.29 11.56
CA PHE A 67 7.48 6.07 12.79
C PHE A 67 7.51 5.17 14.04
N GLY A 68 8.33 5.54 15.02
CA GLY A 68 8.52 4.76 16.25
C GLY A 68 9.64 3.72 16.18
N ASP A 69 10.20 3.45 15.00
CA ASP A 69 11.37 2.59 14.84
C ASP A 69 12.67 3.35 15.23
N ALA A 70 13.73 2.61 15.51
CA ALA A 70 15.05 3.19 15.82
C ALA A 70 15.67 3.94 14.63
N THR A 71 15.31 3.56 13.40
CA THR A 71 15.80 4.14 12.15
C THR A 71 14.70 4.12 11.08
N PRO A 72 14.66 5.12 10.18
CA PRO A 72 13.70 5.13 9.08
C PRO A 72 13.95 3.98 8.11
N ASN A 73 12.89 3.55 7.42
CA ASN A 73 12.94 2.49 6.42
C ASN A 73 12.32 2.92 5.07
N ASP A 74 12.62 2.16 4.01
CA ASP A 74 12.09 2.36 2.65
C ASP A 74 11.24 1.18 2.16
N ASN A 75 10.72 0.35 3.07
CA ASN A 75 10.04 -0.90 2.75
C ASN A 75 8.85 -0.71 1.82
N ALA A 76 7.97 0.24 2.15
CA ALA A 76 6.81 0.54 1.32
C ALA A 76 7.21 1.14 -0.04
N ALA A 77 8.27 1.95 -0.09
CA ALA A 77 8.83 2.47 -1.34
C ALA A 77 9.43 1.36 -2.20
N ARG A 78 10.04 0.35 -1.60
CA ARG A 78 10.56 -0.85 -2.30
C ARG A 78 9.43 -1.68 -2.89
N VAL A 79 8.38 -1.93 -2.13
CA VAL A 79 7.19 -2.63 -2.65
C VAL A 79 6.59 -1.87 -3.84
N LEU A 80 6.49 -0.54 -3.75
CA LEU A 80 5.97 0.29 -4.84
C LEU A 80 6.81 0.21 -6.11
N ARG A 81 8.14 0.18 -6.02
CA ARG A 81 8.99 0.01 -7.23
C ARG A 81 9.19 -1.47 -7.62
N GLY A 82 8.44 -2.40 -7.00
CA GLY A 82 8.42 -3.82 -7.35
C GLY A 82 9.59 -4.64 -6.79
N GLN A 83 10.33 -4.11 -5.81
CA GLN A 83 11.36 -4.87 -5.09
C GLN A 83 10.79 -5.43 -3.80
N ALA A 84 11.44 -6.49 -3.29
CA ALA A 84 11.19 -6.96 -1.95
C ALA A 84 11.44 -5.83 -0.91
N PRO A 85 10.62 -5.75 0.17
CA PRO A 85 10.96 -4.97 1.35
C PRO A 85 12.39 -5.29 1.80
N ALA A 86 13.09 -4.32 2.37
CA ALA A 86 14.39 -4.60 2.94
C ALA A 86 14.20 -5.61 4.08
N ALA A 87 14.85 -6.77 3.96
CA ALA A 87 14.97 -7.68 5.09
C ALA A 87 15.74 -6.93 6.21
N PRO A 88 15.48 -7.22 7.50
CA PRO A 88 16.38 -6.81 8.57
C PRO A 88 17.81 -7.20 8.17
N ALA A 89 18.74 -6.25 8.22
CA ALA A 89 20.02 -6.37 7.52
C ALA A 89 20.78 -7.68 7.86
N ALA A 90 20.99 -8.51 6.84
CA ALA A 90 22.06 -9.50 6.74
C ALA A 90 22.67 -9.41 5.32
N PRO A 91 23.96 -9.74 5.09
CA PRO A 91 24.65 -9.44 3.83
C PRO A 91 24.16 -10.25 2.62
N ALA A 92 24.34 -9.66 1.42
CA ALA A 92 23.63 -9.90 0.16
C ALA A 92 23.95 -11.18 -0.65
N ALA A 93 23.09 -11.47 -1.65
CA ALA A 93 23.45 -12.14 -2.91
C ALA A 93 22.58 -11.60 -4.09
N PRO A 94 23.10 -11.51 -5.33
CA PRO A 94 22.34 -11.05 -6.50
C PRO A 94 21.60 -12.22 -7.19
N ALA A 95 20.41 -11.98 -7.73
CA ALA A 95 19.70 -12.98 -8.54
C ALA A 95 19.20 -12.40 -9.88
N THR A 96 19.50 -13.18 -10.92
CA THR A 96 19.29 -13.01 -12.36
C THR A 96 17.82 -13.14 -12.79
N GLY A 97 17.50 -12.50 -13.93
CA GLY A 97 16.16 -12.48 -14.54
C GLY A 97 15.57 -13.87 -14.79
N SER A 98 14.25 -13.99 -14.57
CA SER A 98 13.48 -15.22 -14.76
C SER A 98 12.13 -14.92 -15.42
N THR A 99 11.71 -15.83 -16.30
CA THR A 99 10.42 -15.85 -17.02
C THR A 99 9.21 -15.81 -16.08
N PRO A 100 8.02 -15.35 -16.54
CA PRO A 100 6.88 -15.11 -15.66
C PRO A 100 6.33 -16.44 -15.11
N ALA A 101 6.61 -16.72 -13.84
CA ALA A 101 5.90 -17.73 -13.08
C ALA A 101 4.54 -17.15 -12.64
N LYS A 102 3.48 -17.96 -12.68
CA LYS A 102 2.15 -17.59 -12.19
C LYS A 102 2.26 -17.11 -10.72
N SER A 103 2.18 -15.81 -10.49
CA SER A 103 2.04 -15.25 -9.15
C SER A 103 0.76 -15.80 -8.54
N SER A 104 0.87 -16.45 -7.38
CA SER A 104 -0.30 -16.67 -6.54
C SER A 104 -0.83 -15.27 -6.19
N GLY A 105 -2.10 -14.99 -6.49
CA GLY A 105 -2.71 -13.69 -6.21
C GLY A 105 -2.52 -13.27 -4.75
N SER A 106 -2.70 -11.99 -4.46
CA SER A 106 -2.37 -11.40 -3.14
C SER A 106 -3.19 -11.91 -1.94
N GLY A 107 -4.07 -12.89 -2.13
CA GLY A 107 -4.99 -13.41 -1.11
C GLY A 107 -6.11 -12.44 -0.70
N LYS A 108 -6.21 -11.28 -1.36
CA LYS A 108 -7.29 -10.31 -1.14
C LYS A 108 -8.54 -10.65 -1.95
N PRO A 109 -9.72 -10.14 -1.55
CA PRO A 109 -10.93 -10.30 -2.34
C PRO A 109 -10.75 -9.79 -3.78
N PRO A 110 -11.41 -10.40 -4.78
CA PRO A 110 -11.39 -9.91 -6.16
C PRO A 110 -11.77 -8.43 -6.25
N GLY A 111 -11.08 -7.70 -7.13
CA GLY A 111 -11.33 -6.29 -7.44
C GLY A 111 -10.86 -5.32 -6.37
N THR A 112 -10.09 -5.79 -5.37
CA THR A 112 -9.63 -4.94 -4.26
C THR A 112 -8.13 -4.68 -4.27
N GLN A 113 -7.37 -5.34 -5.16
CA GLN A 113 -5.95 -5.06 -5.25
C GLN A 113 -5.68 -3.68 -5.82
N PHE A 114 -4.87 -2.93 -5.07
CA PHE A 114 -4.40 -1.62 -5.48
C PHE A 114 -3.37 -1.73 -6.61
N ILE A 115 -3.20 -0.62 -7.33
CA ILE A 115 -2.11 -0.45 -8.30
C ILE A 115 -0.77 -0.79 -7.65
N THR A 116 0.10 -1.45 -8.43
CA THR A 116 1.37 -2.11 -8.07
C THR A 116 1.26 -3.32 -7.14
N GLY A 117 0.09 -3.67 -6.63
CA GLY A 117 -0.14 -4.90 -5.88
C GLY A 117 0.00 -6.15 -6.75
N PRO A 118 0.40 -7.32 -6.19
CA PRO A 118 0.44 -8.56 -6.94
C PRO A 118 -0.95 -9.00 -7.41
N CYS A 119 -1.02 -9.66 -8.56
CA CYS A 119 -2.25 -10.24 -9.09
C CYS A 119 -1.94 -11.51 -9.88
N GLY A 120 -2.89 -12.44 -9.85
CA GLY A 120 -2.91 -13.66 -10.67
C GLY A 120 -3.88 -13.53 -11.86
N SER A 121 -4.79 -12.55 -11.81
CA SER A 121 -5.71 -12.23 -12.91
C SER A 121 -6.16 -10.76 -12.85
N ASP A 122 -6.72 -10.26 -13.96
CA ASP A 122 -7.31 -8.92 -14.04
C ASP A 122 -8.40 -8.68 -12.98
N ALA A 123 -9.13 -9.74 -12.61
CA ALA A 123 -10.18 -9.69 -11.62
C ALA A 123 -9.68 -9.43 -10.19
N ASP A 124 -8.39 -9.58 -9.91
CA ASP A 124 -7.84 -9.27 -8.59
C ASP A 124 -7.74 -7.75 -8.37
N CYS A 125 -7.50 -7.02 -9.46
CA CYS A 125 -7.17 -5.60 -9.45
C CYS A 125 -8.41 -4.72 -9.43
N ALA A 126 -8.42 -3.69 -8.57
CA ALA A 126 -9.44 -2.65 -8.59
C ALA A 126 -9.46 -1.87 -9.92
N SER A 127 -8.30 -1.80 -10.61
CA SER A 127 -8.18 -1.24 -11.95
C SER A 127 -8.69 -2.17 -13.07
N GLY A 128 -9.01 -3.42 -12.75
CA GLY A 128 -9.39 -4.45 -13.72
C GLY A 128 -8.26 -4.86 -14.66
N CYS A 129 -6.99 -4.56 -14.32
CA CYS A 129 -5.85 -4.87 -15.18
C CYS A 129 -4.68 -5.38 -14.35
N CYS A 130 -4.33 -6.64 -14.57
CA CYS A 130 -3.14 -7.28 -14.10
C CYS A 130 -2.12 -7.33 -15.23
N GLY A 131 -1.01 -6.57 -15.08
CA GLY A 131 -0.02 -6.38 -16.13
C GLY A 131 0.54 -7.71 -16.65
N PHE A 132 0.44 -7.92 -17.96
CA PHE A 132 0.69 -9.20 -18.62
C PHE A 132 2.10 -9.75 -18.34
N ASN A 133 3.12 -8.90 -18.35
CA ASN A 133 4.50 -9.30 -18.07
C ASN A 133 4.89 -9.17 -16.60
N SER A 134 4.24 -8.27 -15.84
CA SER A 134 4.68 -7.91 -14.47
C SER A 134 3.94 -8.64 -13.35
N GLY A 135 2.75 -9.19 -13.62
CA GLY A 135 1.90 -9.81 -12.59
C GLY A 135 1.51 -8.84 -11.48
N LYS A 136 1.43 -7.54 -11.82
CA LYS A 136 1.11 -6.46 -10.90
C LYS A 136 -0.07 -5.67 -11.43
N CYS A 137 -0.94 -5.23 -10.53
CA CYS A 137 -2.07 -4.39 -10.90
C CYS A 137 -1.55 -3.06 -11.45
N ALA A 138 -2.08 -2.63 -12.58
CA ALA A 138 -1.67 -1.40 -13.24
C ALA A 138 -2.89 -0.63 -13.75
N GLY A 139 -2.70 0.68 -13.98
CA GLY A 139 -3.70 1.44 -14.72
C GLY A 139 -3.76 0.89 -16.14
N ALA A 140 -4.96 0.62 -16.66
CA ALA A 140 -5.11 -0.18 -17.87
C ALA A 140 -4.42 0.43 -19.11
N ILE A 141 -4.30 1.76 -19.19
CA ILE A 141 -3.54 2.45 -20.25
C ILE A 141 -2.04 2.20 -20.06
N ILE A 142 -1.52 2.54 -18.87
CA ILE A 142 -0.10 2.38 -18.50
C ILE A 142 0.39 0.93 -18.68
N ALA A 143 -0.49 -0.05 -18.44
CA ALA A 143 -0.19 -1.46 -18.65
C ALA A 143 0.06 -1.79 -20.13
N GLN A 144 -0.62 -1.13 -21.08
CA GLN A 144 -0.35 -1.30 -22.51
C GLN A 144 1.04 -0.82 -22.88
N GLU A 145 1.48 0.32 -22.31
CA GLU A 145 2.79 0.89 -22.65
C GLU A 145 3.96 0.18 -21.96
N ARG A 146 3.78 -0.27 -20.71
CA ARG A 146 4.89 -0.78 -19.88
C ARG A 146 4.84 -2.28 -19.61
N ASP A 147 3.65 -2.84 -19.48
CA ASP A 147 3.45 -4.22 -19.04
C ASP A 147 3.07 -5.17 -20.19
N GLY A 148 2.98 -4.64 -21.43
CA GLY A 148 2.60 -5.40 -22.62
C GLY A 148 1.11 -5.73 -22.70
N GLY A 149 0.28 -5.02 -21.94
CA GLY A 149 -1.17 -5.22 -21.84
C GLY A 149 -1.61 -5.79 -20.49
N CYS A 150 -2.91 -6.07 -20.38
CA CYS A 150 -3.53 -6.73 -19.22
C CYS A 150 -3.63 -8.24 -19.46
N GLY A 151 -4.06 -9.01 -18.47
CA GLY A 151 -4.29 -10.44 -18.62
C GLY A 151 -3.13 -11.33 -18.22
N PHE A 152 -2.40 -10.99 -17.16
CA PHE A 152 -1.40 -11.88 -16.56
C PHE A 152 -1.95 -13.31 -16.36
N GLY A 153 -1.16 -14.32 -16.73
CA GLY A 153 -1.56 -15.72 -16.65
C GLY A 153 -2.37 -16.25 -17.84
N ASN A 154 -2.81 -15.40 -18.77
CA ASN A 154 -3.40 -15.79 -20.04
C ASN A 154 -2.31 -16.12 -21.08
N THR A 155 -2.69 -16.79 -22.17
CA THR A 155 -1.77 -17.09 -23.29
C THR A 155 -1.46 -15.87 -24.16
N SER A 156 -2.20 -14.76 -24.00
CA SER A 156 -2.01 -13.51 -24.73
C SER A 156 -2.53 -12.33 -23.91
N PRO A 157 -1.93 -11.13 -24.07
CA PRO A 157 -2.41 -9.92 -23.39
C PRO A 157 -3.74 -9.45 -23.97
N ASN A 158 -4.50 -8.69 -23.17
CA ASN A 158 -5.75 -8.03 -23.58
C ASN A 158 -5.70 -6.50 -23.30
N ASP A 159 -6.67 -5.77 -23.88
CA ASP A 159 -6.87 -4.34 -23.68
C ASP A 159 -8.28 -3.97 -23.16
N ASP A 160 -9.02 -4.95 -22.64
CA ASP A 160 -10.43 -4.78 -22.27
C ASP A 160 -10.65 -3.66 -21.25
N ALA A 161 -9.81 -3.61 -20.22
CA ALA A 161 -9.85 -2.55 -19.21
C ALA A 161 -9.52 -1.17 -19.81
N ALA A 162 -8.62 -1.12 -20.80
CA ALA A 162 -8.26 0.12 -21.49
C ALA A 162 -9.39 0.60 -22.42
N ARG A 163 -10.03 -0.31 -23.16
CA ARG A 163 -11.21 -0.04 -23.99
C ARG A 163 -12.36 0.48 -23.13
N LYS A 164 -12.61 -0.13 -21.98
CA LYS A 164 -13.64 0.33 -21.03
C LYS A 164 -13.39 1.76 -20.54
N LEU A 165 -12.14 2.11 -20.21
CA LEU A 165 -11.78 3.49 -19.83
C LEU A 165 -11.95 4.49 -20.99
N ARG A 166 -11.76 4.05 -22.23
CA ARG A 166 -11.97 4.86 -23.44
C ARG A 166 -13.43 4.92 -23.89
N GLY A 167 -14.36 4.23 -23.23
CA GLY A 167 -15.77 4.15 -23.63
C GLY A 167 -16.01 3.28 -24.87
N GLN A 168 -15.12 2.32 -25.15
CA GLN A 168 -15.12 1.45 -26.34
C GLN A 168 -15.59 0.02 -26.03
N ALA A 169 -16.29 -0.16 -24.91
CA ALA A 169 -16.79 -1.44 -24.42
C ALA A 169 -18.12 -1.82 -25.07
#